data_AF-A0ABD0WFP5-F1
#
_entry.id   AF-A0ABD0WFP5-F1
#
_cell.length_a   1.000
_cell.length_b   1.000
_cell.length_c   1.000
_cell.angle_alpha   90.00
_cell.angle_beta   90.00
_cell.angle_gamma   90.00
#
_symmetry.space_group_name_H-M   'P 1'
#
loop_
_entity.id
_entity.type
_entity.pdbx_description
1 polymer ?
#
loop_
_entity_poly.entity_id
_entity_poly.type
_entity_poly.pdbx_seq_one_letter_code
_entity_poly.pdbx_strand_id
1 'polypeptide(L)'
;MRNPNKRAFGVHRFYDKNNLLPDEGYPFYKVGNLGAEGADDLPNYVTKYNTGHNDDSNIDRIIFSLKPGKVLDKIYVTQHNPHRGSYDPQHTYRISKADCGHLQKKRVDQIKEKELIVTMKTLNEMTHLQESGFGRPQPRHGLHLLHWFSNEYVTFTNNKELLAVCNPDEGGFGCHRFYGYDNLLPDEGFPFYEVGNLGEEGADDLPDDVTQYRTEHEDDSNIDRIIFSLKPGNVLDKIYVTKHDHHRGSFDPEHTYRISKGLITVIGNLELDDFLEQAGYS
;
A
#
# COMPACT_ATOMS: atom_id res chain seq x y z
N MET A 1 -27.12 28.30 27.61
CA MET A 1 -25.97 28.36 28.55
C MET A 1 -25.25 27.01 28.48
N ARG A 2 -23.94 26.96 28.22
CA ARG A 2 -23.19 25.68 28.16
C ARG A 2 -23.02 25.15 29.59
N ASN A 3 -23.33 23.87 29.80
CA ASN A 3 -23.11 23.17 31.06
C ASN A 3 -21.60 23.19 31.41
N PRO A 4 -21.19 23.74 32.57
CA PRO A 4 -19.77 23.86 32.94
C PRO A 4 -19.08 22.51 33.18
N ASN A 5 -19.84 21.42 33.34
CA ASN A 5 -19.31 20.06 33.45
C ASN A 5 -19.25 19.32 32.10
N LYS A 6 -19.75 19.92 31.02
CA LYS A 6 -19.72 19.32 29.68
C LYS A 6 -18.27 19.18 29.23
N ARG A 7 -17.85 17.94 28.94
CA ARG A 7 -16.52 17.66 28.43
C ARG A 7 -16.48 18.00 26.95
N ALA A 8 -15.81 19.09 26.59
CA ALA A 8 -15.70 19.51 25.19
C ALA A 8 -15.20 18.35 24.31
N PHE A 9 -15.85 18.17 23.15
CA PHE A 9 -15.54 17.16 22.15
C PHE A 9 -15.64 15.70 22.64
N GLY A 10 -16.25 15.44 23.80
CA GLY A 10 -16.33 14.10 24.37
C GLY A 10 -14.96 13.57 24.82
N VAL A 11 -14.08 14.45 25.33
CA VAL A 11 -12.79 14.03 25.87
C VAL A 11 -12.96 13.41 27.25
N HIS A 12 -12.47 12.20 27.46
CA HIS A 12 -12.47 11.53 28.77
C HIS A 12 -11.07 11.11 29.18
N ARG A 13 -10.85 10.99 30.50
CA ARG A 13 -9.63 10.37 31.04
C ARG A 13 -9.49 8.95 30.49
N PHE A 14 -8.30 8.61 30.00
CA PHE A 14 -7.95 7.26 29.59
C PHE A 14 -7.14 6.60 30.71
N TYR A 15 -7.55 5.40 31.08
CA TYR A 15 -6.86 4.57 32.05
C TYR A 15 -6.37 3.34 31.30
N ASP A 16 -5.07 3.23 31.15
CA ASP A 16 -4.45 2.13 30.43
C ASP A 16 -4.40 0.87 31.30
N LYS A 17 -5.54 0.17 31.39
CA LYS A 17 -5.68 -1.00 32.25
C LYS A 17 -4.91 -2.23 31.75
N ASN A 18 -4.53 -2.24 30.47
CA ASN A 18 -3.98 -3.41 29.79
C ASN A 18 -2.55 -3.19 29.28
N ASN A 19 -1.88 -2.12 29.72
CA ASN A 19 -0.55 -1.71 29.23
C ASN A 19 -0.50 -1.61 27.69
N LEU A 20 -1.56 -1.05 27.11
CA LEU A 20 -1.66 -0.79 25.67
C LEU A 20 -0.55 0.16 25.21
N LEU A 21 -0.23 1.16 26.03
CA LEU A 21 0.73 2.18 25.72
C LEU A 21 2.05 1.89 26.44
N PRO A 22 3.20 1.93 25.74
CA PRO A 22 4.49 1.53 26.30
C PRO A 22 5.06 2.52 27.32
N ASP A 23 4.35 3.62 27.61
CA ASP A 23 4.95 4.87 28.02
C ASP A 23 4.26 5.47 29.27
N GLU A 24 4.97 5.46 30.40
CA GLU A 24 4.55 6.11 31.65
C GLU A 24 4.94 7.60 31.69
N GLY A 25 4.27 8.37 32.56
CA GLY A 25 4.60 9.78 32.82
C GLY A 25 3.35 10.64 33.07
N TYR A 26 2.86 11.29 32.02
CA TYR A 26 1.70 12.17 32.10
C TYR A 26 0.38 11.45 31.87
N PRO A 27 -0.71 11.97 32.44
CA PRO A 27 -2.02 11.45 32.17
C PRO A 27 -2.44 11.38 30.72
N PHE A 28 -3.11 10.27 30.38
CA PHE A 28 -3.76 10.10 29.10
C PHE A 28 -5.24 10.46 29.13
N TYR A 29 -5.70 10.94 27.99
CA TYR A 29 -7.07 11.28 27.67
C TYR A 29 -7.42 10.64 26.33
N LYS A 30 -8.71 10.38 26.09
CA LYS A 30 -9.22 9.82 24.85
C LYS A 30 -10.34 10.65 24.28
N VAL A 31 -10.48 10.63 22.96
CA VAL A 31 -11.59 11.20 22.19
C VAL A 31 -11.97 10.23 21.06
N GLY A 32 -13.16 10.41 20.48
CA GLY A 32 -13.64 9.60 19.35
C GLY A 32 -14.77 8.64 19.70
N ASN A 33 -15.12 8.47 20.98
CA ASN A 33 -16.37 7.77 21.32
C ASN A 33 -17.57 8.69 21.05
N LEU A 34 -18.25 8.46 19.94
CA LEU A 34 -19.34 9.31 19.47
C LEU A 34 -20.61 9.22 20.32
N GLY A 35 -20.72 8.21 21.19
CA GLY A 35 -21.78 8.10 22.20
C GLY A 35 -21.45 8.77 23.54
N ALA A 36 -20.29 9.40 23.69
CA ALA A 36 -19.85 9.96 24.95
C ALA A 36 -20.46 11.35 25.23
N GLU A 37 -20.61 11.70 26.51
CA GLU A 37 -21.09 13.03 26.90
C GLU A 37 -20.16 14.13 26.36
N GLY A 38 -20.71 15.02 25.54
CA GLY A 38 -19.98 16.11 24.90
C GLY A 38 -19.42 15.80 23.51
N ALA A 39 -19.61 14.58 22.99
CA ALA A 39 -19.24 14.22 21.63
C ALA A 39 -20.05 14.99 20.57
N ASP A 40 -21.19 15.57 20.95
CA ASP A 40 -22.00 16.47 20.11
C ASP A 40 -21.28 17.79 19.75
N ASP A 41 -20.19 18.13 20.45
CA ASP A 41 -19.31 19.25 20.06
C ASP A 41 -18.34 18.88 18.92
N LEU A 42 -18.25 17.60 18.52
CA LEU A 42 -17.38 17.18 17.42
C LEU A 42 -17.88 17.74 16.07
N PRO A 43 -16.98 18.11 15.16
CA PRO A 43 -17.37 18.56 13.83
C PRO A 43 -18.16 17.49 13.06
N ASN A 44 -19.10 17.92 12.22
CA ASN A 44 -19.95 17.03 11.42
C ASN A 44 -19.14 16.03 10.57
N TYR A 45 -17.98 16.44 10.04
CA TYR A 45 -17.13 15.55 9.25
C TYR A 45 -16.60 14.34 10.05
N VAL A 46 -16.57 14.42 11.39
CA VAL A 46 -16.21 13.31 12.28
C VAL A 46 -17.41 12.42 12.56
N THR A 47 -18.61 13.00 12.68
CA THR A 47 -19.80 12.29 13.16
C THR A 47 -20.72 11.77 12.06
N LYS A 48 -20.61 12.27 10.83
CA LYS A 48 -21.58 12.03 9.74
C LYS A 48 -21.74 10.57 9.30
N TYR A 49 -20.75 9.73 9.56
CA TYR A 49 -20.76 8.31 9.18
C TYR A 49 -21.10 7.38 10.35
N ASN A 50 -21.36 7.93 11.54
CA ASN A 50 -21.82 7.14 12.68
C ASN A 50 -23.22 6.60 12.40
N THR A 51 -23.36 5.27 12.42
CA THR A 51 -24.65 4.62 12.21
C THR A 51 -25.49 4.57 13.48
N GLY A 52 -24.85 4.75 14.65
CA GLY A 52 -25.48 4.53 15.95
C GLY A 52 -25.75 3.05 16.27
N HIS A 53 -25.34 2.14 15.40
CA HIS A 53 -25.42 0.71 15.61
C HIS A 53 -24.14 0.17 16.25
N ASN A 54 -24.18 -1.08 16.70
CA ASN A 54 -23.01 -1.78 17.24
C ASN A 54 -22.17 -2.34 16.08
N ASP A 55 -21.65 -1.46 15.24
CA ASP A 55 -20.78 -1.74 14.09
C ASP A 55 -19.46 -0.95 14.20
N ASP A 56 -18.67 -0.98 13.14
CA ASP A 56 -17.34 -0.39 13.13
C ASP A 56 -17.34 1.15 13.01
N SER A 57 -18.50 1.81 12.82
CA SER A 57 -18.58 3.26 12.59
C SER A 57 -18.16 4.13 13.80
N ASN A 58 -17.99 3.53 14.98
CA ASN A 58 -17.61 4.21 16.21
C ASN A 58 -16.47 3.50 16.97
N ILE A 59 -15.55 2.84 16.26
CA ILE A 59 -14.44 2.11 16.93
C ILE A 59 -13.18 2.96 17.09
N ASP A 60 -12.98 3.98 16.25
CA ASP A 60 -11.73 4.74 16.23
C ASP A 60 -11.56 5.66 17.44
N ARG A 61 -10.35 5.68 18.01
CA ARG A 61 -10.01 6.49 19.19
C ARG A 61 -8.68 7.17 18.99
N ILE A 62 -8.63 8.45 19.38
CA ILE A 62 -7.38 9.17 19.58
C ILE A 62 -7.12 9.21 21.08
N ILE A 63 -5.96 8.73 21.50
CA ILE A 63 -5.49 8.79 22.88
C ILE A 63 -4.30 9.74 22.94
N PHE A 64 -4.27 10.66 23.89
CA PHE A 64 -3.20 11.64 24.00
C PHE A 64 -2.86 11.97 25.44
N SER A 65 -1.60 12.33 25.70
CA SER A 65 -1.14 12.79 27.01
C SER A 65 -0.93 14.30 27.04
N LEU A 66 -1.17 14.90 28.21
CA LEU A 66 -0.98 16.33 28.45
C LEU A 66 0.00 16.57 29.60
N LYS A 67 1.00 17.42 29.36
CA LYS A 67 1.87 17.97 30.41
C LYS A 67 1.12 19.02 31.23
N PRO A 68 1.65 19.43 32.40
CA PRO A 68 1.22 20.65 33.09
C PRO A 68 1.11 21.82 32.11
N GLY A 69 0.06 22.63 32.27
CA GLY A 69 -0.26 23.70 31.33
C GLY A 69 -1.03 23.25 30.08
N LYS A 70 -1.52 22.00 30.02
CA LYS A 70 -2.30 21.42 28.90
C LYS A 70 -1.51 21.36 27.58
N VAL A 71 -0.20 21.17 27.67
CA VAL A 71 0.66 21.01 26.49
C VAL A 71 0.61 19.56 26.02
N LEU A 72 0.28 19.35 24.75
CA LEU A 72 0.23 18.02 24.13
C LEU A 72 1.61 17.37 24.10
N ASP A 73 1.72 16.13 24.58
CA ASP A 73 2.99 15.40 24.68
C ASP A 73 3.06 14.22 23.71
N LYS A 74 2.14 13.25 23.87
CA LYS A 74 2.07 12.05 23.03
C LYS A 74 0.66 11.92 22.48
N ILE A 75 0.55 11.36 21.28
CA ILE A 75 -0.71 11.09 20.60
C ILE A 75 -0.61 9.69 20.01
N TYR A 76 -1.69 8.94 20.15
CA TYR A 76 -1.87 7.59 19.62
C TYR A 76 -3.24 7.52 18.95
N VAL A 77 -3.32 6.68 17.92
CA VAL A 77 -4.58 6.24 17.32
C VAL A 77 -4.74 4.75 17.55
N THR A 78 -5.97 4.30 17.79
CA THR A 78 -6.29 2.92 18.10
C THR A 78 -7.74 2.62 17.76
N GLN A 79 -8.09 1.33 17.71
CA GLN A 79 -9.46 0.84 17.57
C GLN A 79 -9.95 0.24 18.89
N HIS A 80 -11.18 0.60 19.26
CA HIS A 80 -11.89 0.07 20.43
C HIS A 80 -12.85 -1.02 20.00
N ASN A 81 -12.68 -2.22 20.54
CA ASN A 81 -13.60 -3.33 20.32
C ASN A 81 -14.87 -3.13 21.18
N PRO A 82 -16.04 -2.87 20.57
CA PRO A 82 -17.26 -2.57 21.33
C PRO A 82 -17.81 -3.80 22.07
N HIS A 83 -17.53 -5.02 21.59
CA HIS A 83 -17.96 -6.25 22.23
C HIS A 83 -17.13 -6.62 23.46
N ARG A 84 -15.83 -6.33 23.45
CA ARG A 84 -14.90 -6.67 24.54
C ARG A 84 -14.58 -5.51 25.48
N GLY A 85 -14.89 -4.28 25.08
CA GLY A 85 -14.53 -3.06 25.82
C GLY A 85 -13.02 -2.81 25.89
N SER A 86 -12.24 -3.53 25.09
CA SER A 86 -10.78 -3.46 25.01
C SER A 86 -10.34 -2.66 23.78
N TYR A 87 -9.06 -2.28 23.75
CA TYR A 87 -8.44 -1.63 22.60
C TYR A 87 -7.54 -2.62 21.88
N ASP A 88 -7.34 -2.44 20.58
CA ASP A 88 -6.54 -3.33 19.76
C ASP A 88 -5.04 -2.96 19.83
N PRO A 89 -4.19 -3.78 20.47
CA PRO A 89 -2.77 -3.50 20.56
C PRO A 89 -2.04 -3.61 19.21
N GLN A 90 -2.54 -4.43 18.26
CA GLN A 90 -1.93 -4.59 16.93
C GLN A 90 -2.21 -3.38 16.04
N HIS A 91 -3.35 -2.73 16.25
CA HIS A 91 -3.77 -1.51 15.55
C HIS A 91 -3.66 -0.26 16.42
N THR A 92 -2.65 -0.19 17.30
CA THR A 92 -2.35 1.01 18.09
C THR A 92 -1.03 1.63 17.64
N TYR A 93 -1.10 2.86 17.12
CA TYR A 93 0.05 3.54 16.53
C TYR A 93 0.30 4.88 17.23
N ARG A 94 1.58 5.19 17.47
CA ARG A 94 2.01 6.50 17.96
C ARG A 94 2.14 7.46 16.78
N ILE A 95 1.48 8.62 16.88
CA ILE A 95 1.63 9.69 15.89
C ILE A 95 2.87 10.52 16.23
N SER A 96 3.75 10.74 15.25
CA SER A 96 4.93 11.57 15.46
C SER A 96 4.56 13.06 15.46
N LYS A 97 5.40 13.91 16.08
CA LYS A 97 5.20 15.36 16.05
C LYS A 97 5.25 15.93 14.64
N ALA A 98 6.04 15.32 13.75
CA ALA A 98 6.13 15.72 12.36
C ALA A 98 4.78 15.47 11.65
N ASP A 99 4.18 14.30 11.84
CA ASP A 99 2.90 13.94 11.22
C ASP A 99 1.78 14.87 11.70
N CYS A 100 1.74 15.17 12.99
CA CYS A 100 0.78 16.13 13.55
C CYS A 100 0.93 17.53 12.93
N GLY A 101 2.17 17.98 12.71
CA GLY A 101 2.46 19.24 12.02
C GLY A 101 2.06 19.27 10.54
N HIS A 102 2.11 18.12 9.85
CA HIS A 102 1.63 18.00 8.47
C HIS A 102 0.09 18.03 8.43
N LEU A 103 -0.58 17.27 9.31
CA LEU A 103 -2.05 17.25 9.41
C LEU A 103 -2.64 18.62 9.74
N GLN A 104 -1.99 19.41 10.60
CA GLN A 104 -2.44 20.76 10.95
C GLN A 104 -2.42 21.75 9.76
N LYS A 105 -1.60 21.50 8.74
CA LYS A 105 -1.49 22.37 7.56
C LYS A 105 -2.48 22.00 6.46
N LYS A 106 -3.14 20.85 6.57
CA LYS A 106 -4.10 20.34 5.58
C LYS A 106 -5.52 20.62 6.02
N ARG A 107 -6.40 20.92 5.07
CA ARG A 107 -7.85 20.89 5.33
C ARG A 107 -8.36 19.46 5.25
N VAL A 108 -9.48 19.15 5.91
CA VAL A 108 -10.07 17.79 5.93
C VAL A 108 -10.41 17.31 4.52
N ASP A 109 -10.86 18.18 3.63
CA ASP A 109 -11.11 17.91 2.21
C ASP A 109 -9.84 17.65 1.39
N GLN A 110 -8.67 17.97 1.93
CA GLN A 110 -7.35 17.66 1.36
C GLN A 110 -6.73 16.40 1.96
N ILE A 111 -7.30 15.88 3.06
CA ILE A 111 -6.95 14.58 3.62
C ILE A 111 -7.74 13.54 2.82
N LYS A 112 -7.20 13.16 1.66
CA LYS A 112 -7.60 11.92 1.00
C LYS A 112 -7.24 10.75 1.94
N GLU A 113 -8.01 9.65 1.94
CA GLU A 113 -7.90 8.42 2.77
C GLU A 113 -6.54 7.67 2.71
N LYS A 114 -5.46 8.34 2.34
CA LYS A 114 -4.24 7.72 1.83
C LYS A 114 -2.96 8.43 2.30
N GLU A 115 -2.97 8.90 3.54
CA GLU A 115 -1.74 9.33 4.25
C GLU A 115 -1.22 8.29 5.24
N LEU A 116 -1.52 7.00 5.03
CA LEU A 116 -0.44 6.04 5.18
C LEU A 116 0.36 6.12 3.88
N ILE A 117 1.35 7.00 3.81
CA ILE A 117 2.41 6.83 2.81
C ILE A 117 3.12 5.54 3.23
N VAL A 118 2.60 4.38 2.81
CA VAL A 118 3.49 3.26 2.50
C VAL A 118 4.44 3.88 1.49
N THR A 119 5.63 4.23 1.95
CA THR A 119 6.64 4.82 1.07
C THR A 119 7.01 3.69 0.14
N MET A 120 6.42 3.68 -1.05
CA MET A 120 6.57 2.57 -1.98
C MET A 120 8.05 2.40 -2.26
N LYS A 121 8.59 1.27 -1.81
CA LYS A 121 10.02 1.00 -1.89
C LYS A 121 10.39 0.89 -3.36
N THR A 122 11.47 1.56 -3.74
CA THR A 122 11.98 1.50 -5.12
C THR A 122 13.17 0.55 -5.17
N LEU A 123 13.08 -0.47 -6.02
CA LEU A 123 14.16 -1.41 -6.32
C LEU A 123 15.09 -0.76 -7.35
N ASN A 124 16.27 -0.38 -6.90
CA ASN A 124 17.27 0.29 -7.74
C ASN A 124 18.41 -0.64 -8.19
N GLU A 125 18.59 -1.77 -7.51
CA GLU A 125 19.74 -2.66 -7.65
C GLU A 125 19.29 -4.11 -7.52
N MET A 126 20.07 -5.06 -8.04
CA MET A 126 19.77 -6.51 -7.98
C MET A 126 19.61 -7.00 -6.53
N THR A 127 20.40 -6.49 -5.60
CA THR A 127 20.29 -6.79 -4.16
C THR A 127 18.92 -6.41 -3.61
N HIS A 128 18.37 -5.26 -4.00
CA HIS A 128 17.02 -4.87 -3.58
C HIS A 128 15.94 -5.83 -4.13
N LEU A 129 16.09 -6.27 -5.39
CA LEU A 129 15.18 -7.26 -5.97
C LEU A 129 15.27 -8.60 -5.23
N GLN A 130 16.49 -9.04 -4.92
CA GLN A 130 16.75 -10.23 -4.11
C GLN A 130 16.23 -10.08 -2.66
N GLU A 131 16.26 -8.91 -2.06
CA GLU A 131 15.71 -8.73 -0.70
C GLU A 131 14.18 -8.65 -0.70
N SER A 132 13.57 -8.25 -1.83
CA SER A 132 12.11 -8.10 -1.95
C SER A 132 11.33 -9.42 -1.95
N GLY A 133 11.97 -10.53 -2.30
CA GLY A 133 11.27 -11.82 -2.45
C GLY A 133 10.34 -11.92 -3.66
N PHE A 134 10.31 -10.93 -4.54
CA PHE A 134 9.47 -10.95 -5.74
C PHE A 134 9.80 -12.16 -6.64
N GLY A 135 8.75 -12.79 -7.21
CA GLY A 135 8.88 -13.97 -8.07
C GLY A 135 9.51 -15.20 -7.41
N ARG A 136 9.54 -15.27 -6.06
CA ARG A 136 10.14 -16.38 -5.31
C ARG A 136 9.26 -16.85 -4.16
N PRO A 137 9.39 -18.12 -3.74
CA PRO A 137 10.19 -19.20 -4.35
C PRO A 137 9.53 -19.79 -5.61
N GLN A 138 10.16 -20.78 -6.26
CA GLN A 138 9.49 -21.63 -7.26
C GLN A 138 8.16 -22.16 -6.67
N PRO A 139 7.04 -22.23 -7.42
CA PRO A 139 6.87 -22.13 -8.88
C PRO A 139 6.56 -20.74 -9.44
N ARG A 140 6.82 -19.67 -8.69
CA ARG A 140 6.47 -18.30 -9.10
C ARG A 140 7.19 -17.85 -10.37
N HIS A 141 6.43 -17.36 -11.36
CA HIS A 141 6.98 -16.94 -12.65
C HIS A 141 7.56 -15.52 -12.66
N GLY A 142 7.35 -14.72 -11.59
CA GLY A 142 7.59 -13.27 -11.64
C GLY A 142 8.98 -12.84 -12.08
N LEU A 143 10.03 -13.61 -11.75
CA LEU A 143 11.38 -13.31 -12.23
C LEU A 143 11.55 -13.56 -13.73
N HIS A 144 11.04 -14.69 -14.25
CA HIS A 144 11.04 -14.96 -15.70
C HIS A 144 10.26 -13.87 -16.46
N LEU A 145 9.10 -13.47 -15.92
CA LEU A 145 8.31 -12.37 -16.47
C LEU A 145 9.09 -11.05 -16.48
N LEU A 146 9.82 -10.73 -15.41
CA LEU A 146 10.62 -9.50 -15.32
C LEU A 146 11.82 -9.49 -16.26
N HIS A 147 12.45 -10.66 -16.46
CA HIS A 147 13.52 -10.83 -17.45
C HIS A 147 13.00 -10.61 -18.87
N TRP A 148 11.92 -11.29 -19.25
CA TRP A 148 11.24 -11.09 -20.54
C TRP A 148 10.84 -9.63 -20.75
N PHE A 149 10.22 -9.00 -19.75
CA PHE A 149 9.81 -7.61 -19.83
C PHE A 149 10.99 -6.68 -20.10
N SER A 150 12.16 -6.97 -19.49
CA SER A 150 13.36 -6.13 -19.61
C SER A 150 14.15 -6.37 -20.90
N ASN A 151 14.07 -7.56 -21.49
CA ASN A 151 14.84 -7.95 -22.68
C ASN A 151 14.04 -7.82 -23.99
N GLU A 152 12.76 -8.18 -23.96
CA GLU A 152 11.94 -8.35 -25.17
C GLU A 152 10.81 -7.30 -25.26
N TYR A 153 10.17 -6.98 -24.14
CA TYR A 153 9.01 -6.06 -24.16
C TYR A 153 9.42 -4.58 -24.23
N VAL A 154 10.63 -4.23 -23.80
CA VAL A 154 11.11 -2.85 -23.77
C VAL A 154 12.38 -2.67 -24.59
N THR A 155 12.51 -1.51 -25.23
CA THR A 155 13.70 -1.16 -26.01
C THR A 155 14.23 0.23 -25.64
N PHE A 156 15.51 0.45 -25.92
CA PHE A 156 16.20 1.70 -25.62
C PHE A 156 16.22 2.63 -26.82
N THR A 157 15.83 3.89 -26.61
CA THR A 157 16.15 4.94 -27.58
C THR A 157 17.57 5.45 -27.39
N ASN A 158 18.10 6.10 -28.43
CA ASN A 158 19.38 6.82 -28.35
C ASN A 158 19.41 7.88 -27.24
N ASN A 159 18.24 8.35 -26.78
CA ASN A 159 18.09 9.32 -25.70
C ASN A 159 17.97 8.66 -24.30
N LYS A 160 18.23 7.35 -24.19
CA LYS A 160 18.12 6.56 -22.95
C LYS A 160 16.70 6.50 -22.39
N GLU A 161 15.69 6.66 -23.23
CA GLU A 161 14.31 6.38 -22.86
C GLU A 161 13.99 4.91 -23.11
N LEU A 162 13.17 4.33 -22.23
CA LEU A 162 12.61 2.99 -22.42
C LEU A 162 11.27 3.11 -23.14
N LEU A 163 11.11 2.40 -24.25
CA LEU A 163 9.86 2.31 -25.01
C LEU A 163 9.29 0.90 -24.88
N ALA A 164 7.97 0.78 -24.74
CA ALA A 164 7.30 -0.50 -24.98
C ALA A 164 7.33 -0.82 -26.49
N VAL A 165 7.64 -2.06 -26.84
CA VAL A 165 7.77 -2.51 -28.25
C VAL A 165 6.42 -2.65 -28.95
N CYS A 166 5.34 -2.90 -28.20
CA CYS A 166 3.98 -3.00 -28.71
C CYS A 166 3.01 -2.11 -27.93
N ASN A 167 1.82 -1.91 -28.49
CA ASN A 167 0.76 -1.19 -27.81
C ASN A 167 0.01 -2.15 -26.86
N PRO A 168 0.02 -1.94 -25.53
CA PRO A 168 -0.67 -2.83 -24.60
C PRO A 168 -2.20 -2.79 -24.73
N ASP A 169 -2.79 -1.79 -25.39
CA ASP A 169 -4.23 -1.79 -25.68
C ASP A 169 -4.64 -2.87 -26.72
N GLU A 170 -3.68 -3.51 -27.40
CA GLU A 170 -3.94 -4.60 -28.36
C GLU A 170 -4.08 -5.98 -27.70
N GLY A 171 -3.84 -6.11 -26.39
CA GLY A 171 -4.03 -7.36 -25.66
C GLY A 171 -2.87 -8.36 -25.73
N GLY A 172 -1.85 -8.12 -26.56
CA GLY A 172 -0.72 -9.04 -26.74
C GLY A 172 -0.02 -9.36 -25.42
N PHE A 173 0.42 -10.61 -25.27
CA PHE A 173 1.06 -11.13 -24.04
C PHE A 173 0.17 -11.10 -22.79
N GLY A 174 -1.15 -10.94 -22.95
CA GLY A 174 -2.07 -10.75 -21.83
C GLY A 174 -2.04 -9.34 -21.24
N CYS A 175 -1.44 -8.37 -21.95
CA CYS A 175 -1.41 -6.99 -21.51
C CYS A 175 -2.81 -6.40 -21.53
N HIS A 176 -3.21 -5.74 -20.45
CA HIS A 176 -4.50 -5.06 -20.41
C HIS A 176 -4.45 -3.83 -19.51
N ARG A 177 -5.48 -2.98 -19.63
CA ARG A 177 -5.57 -1.74 -18.88
C ARG A 177 -5.73 -2.01 -17.38
N PHE A 178 -4.84 -1.45 -16.58
CA PHE A 178 -4.90 -1.49 -15.12
C PHE A 178 -5.60 -0.23 -14.60
N TYR A 179 -6.72 -0.41 -13.89
CA TYR A 179 -7.54 0.68 -13.37
C TYR A 179 -7.27 1.05 -11.91
N GLY A 180 -6.23 0.49 -11.29
CA GLY A 180 -5.82 0.89 -9.94
C GLY A 180 -6.80 0.44 -8.86
N TYR A 181 -7.14 -0.85 -8.84
CA TYR A 181 -7.92 -1.43 -7.74
C TYR A 181 -7.27 -1.11 -6.39
N ASP A 182 -8.11 -0.79 -5.41
CA ASP A 182 -7.74 -0.63 -4.00
C ASP A 182 -6.60 0.33 -3.72
N ASN A 183 -6.48 1.40 -4.53
CA ASN A 183 -5.54 2.45 -4.20
C ASN A 183 -4.09 1.91 -4.15
N LEU A 184 -3.76 0.84 -4.90
CA LEU A 184 -2.46 0.16 -4.85
C LEU A 184 -1.28 1.11 -5.12
N LEU A 185 -1.38 1.90 -6.19
CA LEU A 185 -0.32 2.80 -6.62
C LEU A 185 -0.53 4.21 -6.04
N PRO A 186 0.53 4.88 -5.56
CA PRO A 186 0.45 6.23 -5.00
C PRO A 186 0.32 7.32 -6.08
N ASP A 187 0.40 6.92 -7.35
CA ASP A 187 0.84 7.77 -8.44
C ASP A 187 -0.27 7.95 -9.47
N GLU A 188 -0.79 9.17 -9.57
CA GLU A 188 -1.71 9.61 -10.64
C GLU A 188 -0.90 10.13 -11.86
N GLY A 189 -1.48 10.09 -13.07
CA GLY A 189 -0.87 10.69 -14.26
C GLY A 189 -1.26 10.00 -15.56
N PHE A 190 -0.42 9.06 -16.00
CA PHE A 190 -0.57 8.35 -17.26
C PHE A 190 -1.33 7.02 -17.08
N PRO A 191 -1.93 6.48 -18.15
CA PRO A 191 -2.37 5.10 -18.23
C PRO A 191 -1.49 4.09 -17.51
N PHE A 192 -2.09 3.15 -16.79
CA PHE A 192 -1.41 1.97 -16.29
C PHE A 192 -1.91 0.73 -17.02
N TYR A 193 -1.02 -0.23 -17.19
CA TYR A 193 -1.25 -1.52 -17.81
C TYR A 193 -0.66 -2.61 -16.92
N GLU A 194 -1.25 -3.79 -16.98
CA GLU A 194 -0.83 -4.99 -16.26
C GLU A 194 -0.43 -6.07 -17.25
N VAL A 195 0.58 -6.86 -16.89
CA VAL A 195 0.97 -8.11 -17.56
C VAL A 195 1.41 -9.15 -16.53
N GLY A 196 1.29 -10.44 -16.88
CA GLY A 196 1.70 -11.55 -16.03
C GLY A 196 0.56 -12.35 -15.41
N ASN A 197 -0.70 -11.98 -15.65
CA ASN A 197 -1.81 -12.88 -15.39
C ASN A 197 -1.88 -13.91 -16.52
N LEU A 198 -1.39 -15.12 -16.27
CA LEU A 198 -1.38 -16.18 -17.28
C LEU A 198 -2.78 -16.66 -17.67
N GLY A 199 -3.81 -16.29 -16.91
CA GLY A 199 -5.21 -16.56 -17.26
C GLY A 199 -5.85 -15.55 -18.22
N GLU A 200 -5.16 -14.47 -18.59
CA GLU A 200 -5.71 -13.46 -19.51
C GLU A 200 -5.67 -13.92 -20.95
N GLU A 201 -6.60 -13.39 -21.74
CA GLU A 201 -6.58 -13.54 -23.19
C GLU A 201 -5.27 -12.95 -23.75
N GLY A 202 -4.59 -13.71 -24.61
CA GLY A 202 -3.29 -13.32 -25.18
C GLY A 202 -2.07 -13.67 -24.32
N ALA A 203 -2.25 -14.20 -23.10
CA ALA A 203 -1.12 -14.65 -22.27
C ALA A 203 -0.34 -15.83 -22.88
N ASP A 204 -0.95 -16.58 -23.81
CA ASP A 204 -0.30 -17.65 -24.57
C ASP A 204 0.83 -17.15 -25.50
N ASP A 205 0.90 -15.84 -25.76
CA ASP A 205 2.00 -15.23 -26.51
C ASP A 205 3.26 -15.02 -25.64
N LEU A 206 3.17 -15.18 -24.32
CA LEU A 206 4.33 -15.11 -23.43
C LEU A 206 5.28 -16.29 -23.68
N PRO A 207 6.62 -16.10 -23.57
CA PRO A 207 7.57 -17.19 -23.77
C PRO A 207 7.35 -18.37 -22.82
N ASP A 208 7.68 -19.57 -23.28
CA ASP A 208 7.60 -20.80 -22.50
C ASP A 208 8.29 -20.68 -21.14
N ASP A 209 9.43 -19.98 -21.06
CA ASP A 209 10.15 -19.82 -19.78
C ASP A 209 9.36 -19.02 -18.73
N VAL A 210 8.41 -18.18 -19.16
CA VAL A 210 7.49 -17.46 -18.29
C VAL A 210 6.31 -18.34 -17.86
N THR A 211 5.84 -19.22 -18.75
CA THR A 211 4.58 -19.95 -18.55
C THR A 211 4.76 -21.38 -18.03
N GLN A 212 5.95 -21.99 -18.18
CA GLN A 212 6.22 -23.42 -17.96
C GLN A 212 5.92 -23.93 -16.54
N TYR A 213 6.01 -23.07 -15.53
CA TYR A 213 5.79 -23.45 -14.12
C TYR A 213 4.38 -23.17 -13.64
N ARG A 214 3.51 -22.64 -14.50
CA ARG A 214 2.10 -22.48 -14.19
C ARG A 214 1.48 -23.84 -13.90
N THR A 215 0.82 -23.96 -12.76
CA THR A 215 -0.02 -25.11 -12.45
C THR A 215 -1.49 -24.80 -12.76
N GLU A 216 -2.31 -25.84 -12.93
CA GLU A 216 -3.77 -25.69 -13.03
C GLU A 216 -4.44 -25.54 -11.65
N HIS A 217 -3.64 -25.34 -10.58
CA HIS A 217 -4.12 -25.23 -9.22
C HIS A 217 -4.17 -23.76 -8.78
N GLU A 218 -5.01 -23.48 -7.77
CA GLU A 218 -4.97 -22.21 -7.05
C GLU A 218 -3.75 -22.18 -6.11
N ASP A 219 -2.57 -22.07 -6.69
CA ASP A 219 -1.30 -21.90 -6.00
C ASP A 219 -0.60 -20.60 -6.41
N ASP A 220 0.58 -20.38 -5.85
CA ASP A 220 1.34 -19.15 -6.06
C ASP A 220 1.97 -19.06 -7.47
N SER A 221 1.83 -20.05 -8.36
CA SER A 221 2.50 -20.05 -9.67
C SER A 221 2.08 -18.91 -10.59
N ASN A 222 0.88 -18.35 -10.41
CA ASN A 222 0.31 -17.29 -11.26
C ASN A 222 -0.08 -16.00 -10.48
N ILE A 223 0.67 -15.64 -9.44
CA ILE A 223 0.36 -14.43 -8.65
C ILE A 223 1.16 -13.19 -9.04
N ASP A 224 2.29 -13.34 -9.71
CA ASP A 224 3.19 -12.22 -9.99
C ASP A 224 2.69 -11.34 -11.14
N ARG A 225 2.77 -10.01 -10.98
CA ARG A 225 2.41 -9.05 -12.03
C ARG A 225 3.47 -7.98 -12.19
N ILE A 226 3.58 -7.48 -13.41
CA ILE A 226 4.23 -6.20 -13.72
C ILE A 226 3.13 -5.20 -14.06
N ILE A 227 3.13 -4.07 -13.36
CA ILE A 227 2.24 -2.94 -13.66
C ILE A 227 3.11 -1.80 -14.16
N PHE A 228 2.81 -1.25 -15.33
CA PHE A 228 3.62 -0.20 -15.94
C PHE A 228 2.77 0.90 -16.53
N SER A 229 3.35 2.08 -16.66
CA SER A 229 2.69 3.28 -17.17
C SER A 229 3.38 3.80 -18.41
N LEU A 230 2.59 4.24 -19.39
CA LEU A 230 3.08 4.76 -20.66
C LEU A 230 2.67 6.22 -20.88
N LYS A 231 3.65 7.05 -21.23
CA LYS A 231 3.43 8.37 -21.81
C LYS A 231 3.08 8.25 -23.30
N PRO A 232 2.55 9.31 -23.93
CA PRO A 232 2.42 9.35 -25.38
C PRO A 232 3.70 8.93 -26.10
N GLY A 233 3.56 8.09 -27.13
CA GLY A 233 4.68 7.50 -27.86
C GLY A 233 5.28 6.24 -27.22
N ASN A 234 4.51 5.52 -26.39
CA ASN A 234 4.91 4.27 -25.72
C ASN A 234 6.14 4.41 -24.81
N VAL A 235 6.42 5.62 -24.33
CA VAL A 235 7.55 5.85 -23.42
C VAL A 235 7.17 5.38 -22.02
N LEU A 236 7.93 4.45 -21.46
CA LEU A 236 7.73 4.00 -20.08
C LEU A 236 7.92 5.15 -19.10
N ASP A 237 6.95 5.36 -18.22
CA ASP A 237 7.02 6.34 -17.13
C ASP A 237 7.41 5.66 -15.81
N LYS A 238 6.59 4.70 -15.40
CA LYS A 238 6.67 4.03 -14.11
C LYS A 238 6.48 2.54 -14.31
N ILE A 239 7.14 1.75 -13.49
CA ILE A 239 7.13 0.29 -13.56
C ILE A 239 7.08 -0.20 -12.12
N TYR A 240 6.23 -1.17 -11.86
CA TYR A 240 6.01 -1.78 -10.56
C TYR A 240 5.97 -3.29 -10.72
N VAL A 241 6.44 -3.98 -9.70
CA VAL A 241 6.26 -5.41 -9.54
C VAL A 241 5.39 -5.65 -8.31
N THR A 242 4.48 -6.60 -8.40
CA THR A 242 3.54 -6.92 -7.31
C THR A 242 3.12 -8.37 -7.37
N LYS A 243 2.43 -8.82 -6.32
CA LYS A 243 1.76 -10.12 -6.31
C LYS A 243 0.29 -9.93 -6.01
N HIS A 244 -0.53 -10.76 -6.64
CA HIS A 244 -1.94 -10.93 -6.32
C HIS A 244 -2.08 -11.80 -5.07
N ASP A 245 -2.93 -11.40 -4.14
CA ASP A 245 -3.28 -12.18 -2.95
C ASP A 245 -4.60 -12.91 -3.19
N HIS A 246 -4.53 -14.23 -3.37
CA HIS A 246 -5.71 -15.08 -3.59
C HIS A 246 -6.71 -15.03 -2.43
N HIS A 247 -6.27 -14.80 -1.19
CA HIS A 247 -7.15 -14.72 -0.03
C HIS A 247 -7.92 -13.42 0.03
N ARG A 248 -7.33 -12.34 -0.50
CA ARG A 248 -7.95 -11.00 -0.51
C ARG A 248 -8.62 -10.65 -1.83
N GLY A 249 -8.40 -11.43 -2.89
CA GLY A 249 -8.88 -11.12 -4.24
C GLY A 249 -8.35 -9.78 -4.77
N SER A 250 -7.19 -9.34 -4.29
CA SER A 250 -6.61 -8.03 -4.58
C SER A 250 -5.08 -8.09 -4.53
N PHE A 251 -4.43 -7.03 -5.00
CA PHE A 251 -2.97 -6.90 -4.95
C PHE A 251 -2.45 -6.69 -3.53
N ASP A 252 -1.26 -7.20 -3.24
CA ASP A 252 -0.58 -7.03 -1.96
C ASP A 252 0.23 -5.73 -1.94
N PRO A 253 -0.21 -4.67 -1.22
CA PRO A 253 0.49 -3.39 -1.21
C PRO A 253 1.84 -3.44 -0.47
N GLU A 254 2.04 -4.39 0.45
CA GLU A 254 3.30 -4.55 1.19
C GLU A 254 4.39 -5.21 0.34
N HIS A 255 3.96 -6.01 -0.64
CA HIS A 255 4.81 -6.66 -1.64
C HIS A 255 4.68 -6.00 -3.02
N THR A 256 4.34 -4.71 -3.04
CA THR A 256 4.34 -3.88 -4.25
C THR A 256 5.53 -2.93 -4.22
N TYR A 257 6.36 -3.04 -5.24
CA TYR A 257 7.60 -2.27 -5.35
C TYR A 257 7.64 -1.52 -6.65
N ARG A 258 8.13 -0.27 -6.61
CA ARG A 258 8.52 0.44 -7.83
C ARG A 258 9.85 -0.14 -8.31
N ILE A 259 10.02 -0.38 -9.59
CA ILE A 259 11.32 -0.73 -10.15
C ILE A 259 11.90 0.46 -10.93
N SER A 260 13.18 0.73 -10.71
CA SER A 260 13.85 1.82 -11.42
C SER A 260 14.11 1.41 -12.88
N LYS A 261 14.08 2.39 -13.79
CA LYS A 261 14.49 2.18 -15.19
C LYS A 261 15.95 1.71 -15.31
N GLY A 262 16.79 2.14 -14.37
CA GLY A 262 18.18 1.70 -14.28
C GLY A 262 18.27 0.20 -14.00
N LEU A 263 17.47 -0.32 -13.06
CA LEU A 263 17.44 -1.76 -12.79
C LEU A 263 16.87 -2.56 -13.97
N ILE A 264 15.82 -2.09 -14.64
CA ILE A 264 15.35 -2.70 -15.90
C ILE A 264 16.46 -2.78 -16.94
N THR A 265 17.30 -1.74 -17.03
CA THR A 265 18.46 -1.74 -17.92
C THR A 265 19.51 -2.78 -17.51
N VAL A 266 19.78 -2.93 -16.22
CA VAL A 266 20.71 -3.95 -15.73
C VAL A 266 20.19 -5.35 -16.07
N ILE A 267 18.91 -5.62 -15.81
CA ILE A 267 18.27 -6.92 -16.10
C ILE A 267 18.28 -7.23 -17.60
N GLY A 268 17.97 -6.23 -18.45
CA GLY A 268 18.02 -6.36 -19.91
C GLY A 268 19.41 -6.57 -20.52
N ASN A 269 20.47 -6.60 -19.71
CA ASN A 269 21.84 -6.94 -20.14
C ASN A 269 22.34 -8.27 -19.54
N LEU A 270 21.50 -9.00 -18.82
CA LEU A 270 21.82 -10.29 -18.23
C LEU A 270 21.14 -11.40 -19.01
N GLU A 271 21.87 -12.50 -19.21
CA GLU A 271 21.27 -13.77 -19.62
C GLU A 271 20.32 -14.26 -18.52
N LEU A 272 19.33 -15.08 -18.88
CA LEU A 272 18.28 -15.52 -17.95
C LEU A 272 18.87 -16.21 -16.71
N ASP A 273 19.80 -17.15 -16.91
CA ASP A 273 20.43 -17.90 -15.81
C ASP A 273 21.20 -16.98 -14.84
N ASP A 274 21.98 -16.03 -15.38
CA ASP A 274 22.75 -15.06 -14.57
C ASP A 274 21.81 -14.15 -13.77
N PHE A 275 20.69 -13.74 -14.36
CA PHE A 275 19.67 -12.94 -13.69
C PHE A 275 18.99 -13.73 -12.57
N LEU A 276 18.58 -14.97 -12.82
CA LEU A 276 17.92 -15.83 -11.85
C LEU A 276 18.84 -16.13 -10.65
N GLU A 277 20.12 -16.43 -10.90
CA GLU A 277 21.12 -16.63 -9.85
C GLU A 277 21.25 -15.38 -8.96
N GLN A 278 21.42 -14.20 -9.57
CA GLN A 278 21.58 -12.94 -8.84
C GLN A 278 20.31 -12.52 -8.08
N ALA A 279 19.13 -12.81 -8.63
CA ALA A 279 17.85 -12.59 -7.96
C ALA A 279 17.60 -13.61 -6.84
N GLY A 280 18.44 -14.64 -6.72
CA GLY A 280 18.37 -15.70 -5.72
C GLY A 280 17.19 -16.64 -5.95
N TYR A 281 16.88 -16.94 -7.22
CA TYR A 281 15.91 -17.98 -7.60
C TYR A 281 16.60 -19.35 -7.43
N SER A 282 16.13 -20.13 -6.47
CA SER A 282 16.73 -21.41 -6.06
C SER A 282 15.65 -22.44 -5.76
#